data_AF-A0A352JR85-F1
#
_entry.id   AF-A0A352JR85-F1
#
_cell.length_a   1.000
_cell.length_b   1.000
_cell.length_c   1.000
_cell.angle_alpha   90.00
_cell.angle_beta   90.00
_cell.angle_gamma   90.00
#
_symmetry.space_group_name_H-M   'P 1'
#
loop_
_entity.id
_entity.type
_entity.pdbx_description
1 polymer ?
#
loop_
_entity_poly.entity_id
_entity_poly.type
_entity_poly.pdbx_seq_one_letter_code
_entity_poly.pdbx_strand_id
1 'polypeptide(L)'
;QQESLAEGFTLLLEENVEDEFRSVDALDSIAQYEDAWAQKLIALANGCRGRGKIVDAYLELLSSSLAGVPDIPKTARRLTINTQYGDIVIGDTTNNKYDGELFAVIDPGGDDTYNLKYAGIGHQTYIIDLVGKDTYNLPQNRISPYFFGSNMIVDMAGDDTYNAGSWTLGAGLFGVGILWDRAGNDRYFGDTFTQGAGCFGVGILRDDGGNDFYQAALYAQGFSFVDGIGILTDSSGNDCYYAGGKYKDILRYKDHYLSLSQGFSYGIRPKMSGGLGLLVDQSGNDIYVADIFGQGASYWYGLGVLADGGGNDQYLAFQYAQGAGTHMTLGILYDISGDDNYTSKGVSQGCGHDRAAGLLIDLNGNDNYVAYDLSQGAGSANGLGFIADIRGNDTYIVRSDKNTQGFGQVRRDYGSVGIFIDRGGKDGYSGGVGRDSTWWSDSKWGVGIDQ
;
A
#
# COMPACT_ATOMS: atom_id res chain seq x y z
N GLN A 1 16.38 12.51 -23.15
CA GLN A 1 15.00 12.98 -22.81
C GLN A 1 14.30 11.99 -21.88
N GLN A 2 14.29 10.68 -22.17
CA GLN A 2 13.70 9.66 -21.30
C GLN A 2 14.38 9.57 -19.92
N GLU A 3 15.71 9.61 -19.84
CA GLU A 3 16.44 9.61 -18.55
C GLU A 3 16.07 10.83 -17.69
N SER A 4 16.02 12.02 -18.29
CA SER A 4 15.58 13.23 -17.58
C SER A 4 14.14 13.15 -17.09
N LEU A 5 13.25 12.47 -17.84
CA LEU A 5 11.90 12.17 -17.37
C LEU A 5 11.95 11.21 -16.17
N ALA A 6 12.69 10.09 -16.30
CA ALA A 6 12.83 9.11 -15.24
C ALA A 6 13.37 9.74 -13.95
N GLU A 7 14.41 10.57 -14.04
CA GLU A 7 14.94 11.36 -12.90
C GLU A 7 13.86 12.25 -12.29
N GLY A 8 13.17 13.04 -13.12
CA GLY A 8 12.13 13.95 -12.65
C GLY A 8 10.97 13.24 -11.96
N PHE A 9 10.56 12.06 -12.44
CA PHE A 9 9.48 11.27 -11.85
C PHE A 9 9.89 10.55 -10.57
N THR A 10 11.09 9.98 -10.59
CA THR A 10 11.70 9.36 -9.42
C THR A 10 11.73 10.36 -8.26
N LEU A 11 12.10 11.61 -8.52
CA LEU A 11 12.14 12.68 -7.54
C LEU A 11 10.78 13.02 -6.91
N LEU A 12 9.66 12.86 -7.64
CA LEU A 12 8.31 13.10 -7.09
C LEU A 12 7.88 12.02 -6.08
N LEU A 13 8.63 10.93 -6.01
CA LEU A 13 8.34 9.72 -5.26
C LEU A 13 9.58 9.28 -4.44
N GLU A 14 10.47 10.23 -4.15
CA GLU A 14 11.66 10.07 -3.33
C GLU A 14 11.58 11.05 -2.16
N GLU A 15 11.89 10.58 -0.96
CA GLU A 15 12.08 11.42 0.23
C GLU A 15 13.54 11.29 0.68
N ASN A 16 14.05 12.30 1.38
CA ASN A 16 15.42 12.28 1.89
C ASN A 16 15.45 12.46 3.41
N VAL A 17 16.12 11.55 4.11
CA VAL A 17 16.29 11.64 5.57
C VAL A 17 16.97 12.94 6.00
N GLU A 18 17.85 13.49 5.15
CA GLU A 18 18.54 14.76 5.41
C GLU A 18 17.64 15.99 5.31
N ASP A 19 16.40 15.85 4.82
CA ASP A 19 15.44 16.96 4.74
C ASP A 19 15.11 17.53 6.13
N GLU A 20 15.25 16.73 7.20
CA GLU A 20 15.08 17.21 8.57
C GLU A 20 16.12 18.25 9.01
N PHE A 21 17.27 18.31 8.33
CA PHE A 21 18.35 19.25 8.63
C PHE A 21 18.38 20.44 7.67
N ARG A 22 17.49 20.48 6.68
CA ARG A 22 17.44 21.55 5.68
C ARG A 22 16.71 22.78 6.21
N SER A 23 17.08 23.96 5.71
CA SER A 23 16.35 25.19 5.99
C SER A 23 14.99 25.18 5.26
N VAL A 24 14.05 26.00 5.74
CA VAL A 24 12.76 26.21 5.06
C VAL A 24 12.95 26.65 3.61
N ASP A 25 13.87 27.58 3.33
CA ASP A 25 14.17 28.02 1.96
C ASP A 25 14.66 26.88 1.05
N ALA A 26 15.40 25.92 1.61
CA ALA A 26 15.87 24.75 0.86
C ALA A 26 14.72 23.77 0.57
N LEU A 27 13.83 23.54 1.55
CA LEU A 27 12.62 22.73 1.35
C LEU A 27 11.67 23.37 0.33
N ASP A 28 11.47 24.68 0.41
CA ASP A 28 10.67 25.43 -0.57
C ASP A 28 11.26 25.36 -1.98
N SER A 29 12.59 25.39 -2.11
CA SER A 29 13.25 25.20 -3.40
C SER A 29 13.02 23.79 -3.97
N ILE A 30 12.97 22.76 -3.14
CA ILE A 30 12.68 21.38 -3.58
C ILE A 30 11.23 21.30 -4.05
N ALA A 31 10.30 21.83 -3.25
CA ALA A 31 8.88 21.85 -3.59
C ALA A 31 8.61 22.59 -4.92
N GLN A 32 9.30 23.71 -5.18
CA GLN A 32 9.21 24.42 -6.47
C GLN A 32 9.74 23.58 -7.63
N TYR A 33 10.78 22.79 -7.40
CA TYR A 33 11.37 21.90 -8.39
C TYR A 33 10.44 20.72 -8.71
N GLU A 34 9.84 20.11 -7.70
CA GLU A 34 8.78 19.10 -7.83
C GLU A 34 7.56 19.67 -8.55
N ASP A 35 7.15 20.89 -8.23
CA ASP A 35 6.04 21.58 -8.90
C ASP A 35 6.27 21.68 -10.41
N ALA A 36 7.50 22.08 -10.80
CA ALA A 36 7.90 22.17 -12.20
C ALA A 36 7.89 20.80 -12.92
N TRP A 37 8.30 19.73 -12.24
CA TRP A 37 8.21 18.36 -12.77
C TRP A 37 6.76 17.88 -12.90
N ALA A 38 5.91 18.16 -11.93
CA ALA A 38 4.49 17.87 -12.00
C ALA A 38 3.82 18.62 -13.18
N GLN A 39 4.23 19.84 -13.50
CA GLN A 39 3.72 20.54 -14.70
C GLN A 39 4.13 19.85 -16.01
N LYS A 40 5.38 19.37 -16.09
CA LYS A 40 5.84 18.59 -17.26
C LYS A 40 5.08 17.26 -17.37
N LEU A 41 4.77 16.64 -16.24
CA LEU A 41 3.97 15.41 -16.20
C LEU A 41 2.57 15.62 -16.78
N ILE A 42 1.89 16.70 -16.39
CA ILE A 42 0.57 17.03 -16.93
C ILE A 42 0.63 17.13 -18.46
N ALA A 43 1.66 17.79 -19.00
CA ALA A 43 1.84 17.92 -20.44
C ALA A 43 2.02 16.56 -21.12
N LEU A 44 2.76 15.63 -20.50
CA LEU A 44 2.96 14.27 -20.99
C LEU A 44 1.65 13.45 -20.92
N ALA A 45 0.98 13.44 -19.77
CA ALA A 45 -0.22 12.63 -19.52
C ALA A 45 -1.43 13.05 -20.38
N ASN A 46 -1.54 14.32 -20.74
CA ASN A 46 -2.57 14.79 -21.68
C ASN A 46 -2.52 14.09 -23.05
N GLY A 47 -1.38 13.50 -23.43
CA GLY A 47 -1.23 12.71 -24.66
C GLY A 47 -1.55 11.21 -24.52
N CYS A 48 -1.81 10.69 -23.32
CA CYS A 48 -1.74 9.24 -23.04
C CYS A 48 -2.99 8.61 -22.41
N ARG A 49 -4.15 9.29 -22.38
CA ARG A 49 -5.38 8.79 -21.71
C ARG A 49 -5.86 7.44 -22.27
N GLY A 50 -6.10 6.45 -21.40
CA GLY A 50 -6.96 5.28 -21.68
C GLY A 50 -6.36 3.87 -21.45
N ARG A 51 -5.79 3.56 -20.28
CA ARG A 51 -5.16 2.24 -19.99
C ARG A 51 -6.04 1.24 -19.21
N GLY A 52 -7.31 1.07 -19.60
CA GLY A 52 -8.22 0.11 -18.94
C GLY A 52 -7.87 -1.38 -19.09
N LYS A 53 -7.02 -1.76 -20.06
CA LYS A 53 -6.75 -3.18 -20.39
C LYS A 53 -5.87 -3.93 -19.40
N ILE A 54 -5.14 -3.24 -18.53
CA ILE A 54 -4.19 -3.90 -17.62
C ILE A 54 -4.92 -4.49 -16.39
N VAL A 55 -5.99 -3.85 -15.93
CA VAL A 55 -6.86 -4.38 -14.86
C VAL A 55 -7.53 -5.68 -15.30
N ASP A 56 -8.05 -5.74 -16.52
CA ASP A 56 -8.66 -6.95 -17.06
C ASP A 56 -7.65 -8.10 -17.13
N ALA A 57 -6.42 -7.83 -17.57
CA ALA A 57 -5.34 -8.83 -17.60
C ALA A 57 -4.94 -9.32 -16.20
N TYR A 58 -5.02 -8.45 -15.17
CA TYR A 58 -4.81 -8.86 -13.78
C TYR A 58 -5.98 -9.71 -13.25
N LEU A 59 -7.22 -9.34 -13.52
CA LEU A 59 -8.37 -10.19 -13.13
C LEU A 59 -8.32 -11.55 -13.84
N GLU A 60 -7.84 -11.58 -15.08
CA GLU A 60 -7.51 -12.82 -15.79
C GLU A 60 -6.35 -13.56 -15.11
N LEU A 61 -5.30 -12.88 -14.65
CA LEU A 61 -4.19 -13.49 -13.89
C LEU A 61 -4.62 -14.06 -12.53
N LEU A 62 -5.49 -13.37 -11.79
CA LEU A 62 -6.05 -13.86 -10.52
C LEU A 62 -6.93 -15.09 -10.73
N SER A 63 -7.75 -15.06 -11.79
CA SER A 63 -8.67 -16.16 -12.10
C SER A 63 -8.00 -17.31 -12.86
N SER A 64 -6.88 -17.05 -13.53
CA SER A 64 -6.04 -18.08 -14.12
C SER A 64 -5.01 -18.52 -13.10
N SER A 65 -5.20 -19.72 -12.56
CA SER A 65 -4.07 -20.51 -12.10
C SER A 65 -3.14 -20.68 -13.30
N LEU A 66 -2.16 -19.79 -13.48
CA LEU A 66 -1.09 -19.98 -14.46
C LEU A 66 -0.63 -21.43 -14.30
N ALA A 67 -0.72 -22.13 -15.42
CA ALA A 67 -0.77 -23.58 -15.55
C ALA A 67 0.11 -24.30 -14.52
N GLY A 68 -0.44 -25.36 -13.91
CA GLY A 68 0.23 -26.13 -12.87
C GLY A 68 1.71 -26.38 -13.15
N VAL A 69 2.51 -26.42 -12.07
CA VAL A 69 3.97 -26.53 -12.06
C VAL A 69 4.45 -27.35 -13.27
N PRO A 70 5.20 -26.75 -14.22
CA PRO A 70 5.68 -27.49 -15.38
C PRO A 70 6.54 -28.69 -14.92
N ASP A 71 6.42 -29.83 -15.60
CA ASP A 71 7.18 -31.05 -15.28
C ASP A 71 8.69 -30.74 -15.29
N ILE A 72 9.31 -30.76 -14.11
CA ILE A 72 10.72 -30.44 -13.93
C ILE A 72 11.57 -31.60 -14.46
N PRO A 73 12.44 -31.38 -15.47
CA PRO A 73 13.35 -32.43 -15.91
C PRO A 73 14.34 -32.75 -14.79
N LYS A 74 14.42 -34.02 -14.36
CA LYS A 74 15.38 -34.50 -13.34
C LYS A 74 16.86 -34.25 -13.68
N THR A 75 17.15 -33.81 -14.91
CA THR A 75 18.48 -33.50 -15.40
C THR A 75 18.46 -32.20 -16.20
N ALA A 76 17.88 -31.15 -15.63
CA ALA A 76 18.09 -29.81 -16.16
C ALA A 76 19.60 -29.50 -16.16
N ARG A 77 20.07 -28.82 -17.20
CA ARG A 77 21.45 -28.38 -17.32
C ARG A 77 21.44 -26.89 -17.52
N ARG A 78 22.30 -26.20 -16.77
CA ARG A 78 22.43 -24.76 -16.93
C ARG A 78 22.74 -24.38 -18.37
N LEU A 79 21.97 -23.46 -18.90
CA LEU A 79 22.17 -22.85 -20.22
C LEU A 79 22.07 -21.33 -20.08
N THR A 80 23.01 -20.61 -20.67
CA THR A 80 22.98 -19.15 -20.73
C THR A 80 23.06 -18.70 -22.19
N ILE A 81 22.16 -17.79 -22.57
CA ILE A 81 22.11 -17.14 -23.88
C ILE A 81 22.22 -15.64 -23.64
N ASN A 82 23.32 -15.03 -24.07
CA ASN A 82 23.48 -13.59 -23.98
C ASN A 82 22.64 -12.90 -25.06
N THR A 83 21.88 -11.89 -24.68
CA THR A 83 21.10 -11.08 -25.62
C THR A 83 21.37 -9.59 -25.40
N GLN A 84 20.90 -8.75 -26.32
CA GLN A 84 20.96 -7.30 -26.14
C GLN A 84 20.02 -6.77 -25.04
N TYR A 85 19.13 -7.62 -24.51
CA TYR A 85 18.16 -7.28 -23.47
C TYR A 85 18.57 -7.80 -22.08
N GLY A 86 19.74 -8.44 -21.98
CA GLY A 86 20.18 -9.19 -20.80
C GLY A 86 20.28 -10.69 -21.07
N ASP A 87 20.78 -11.43 -20.09
CA ASP A 87 20.98 -12.87 -20.20
C ASP A 87 19.66 -13.64 -20.06
N ILE A 88 19.47 -14.64 -20.91
CA ILE A 88 18.44 -15.67 -20.73
C ILE A 88 19.12 -16.88 -20.11
N VAL A 89 18.68 -17.30 -18.93
CA VAL A 89 19.26 -18.41 -18.19
C VAL A 89 18.20 -19.48 -17.96
N ILE A 90 18.54 -20.73 -18.26
CA ILE A 90 17.81 -21.90 -17.75
C ILE A 90 18.73 -22.51 -16.70
N GLY A 91 18.27 -22.61 -15.46
CA GLY A 91 19.01 -23.17 -14.33
C GLY A 91 19.20 -24.68 -14.40
N ASP A 92 19.75 -25.23 -13.33
CA ASP A 92 19.72 -26.66 -13.01
C ASP A 92 19.25 -26.84 -11.56
N THR A 93 19.11 -28.09 -11.09
CA THR A 93 18.53 -28.37 -9.77
C THR A 93 19.55 -28.24 -8.61
N THR A 94 20.57 -27.39 -8.77
CA THR A 94 21.61 -27.17 -7.75
C THR A 94 21.62 -25.71 -7.37
N ASN A 95 22.26 -25.36 -6.26
CA ASN A 95 22.36 -23.95 -5.87
C ASN A 95 23.17 -23.17 -6.92
N ASN A 96 22.51 -22.26 -7.61
CA ASN A 96 23.09 -21.38 -8.60
C ASN A 96 23.30 -19.97 -8.03
N LYS A 97 24.05 -19.18 -8.81
CA LYS A 97 24.13 -17.74 -8.68
C LYS A 97 23.81 -17.12 -10.02
N TYR A 98 22.91 -16.16 -10.01
CA TYR A 98 22.49 -15.40 -11.18
C TYR A 98 22.90 -13.94 -10.98
N ASP A 99 23.96 -13.51 -11.65
CA ASP A 99 24.54 -12.19 -11.46
C ASP A 99 24.37 -11.32 -12.72
N GLY A 100 24.08 -10.04 -12.53
CA GLY A 100 24.14 -9.02 -13.59
C GLY A 100 22.80 -8.62 -14.18
N GLU A 101 22.79 -8.33 -15.49
CA GLU A 101 21.60 -7.94 -16.23
C GLU A 101 20.90 -9.18 -16.79
N LEU A 102 19.87 -9.66 -16.09
CA LEU A 102 19.06 -10.80 -16.54
C LEU A 102 17.83 -10.30 -17.29
N PHE A 103 17.58 -10.89 -18.46
CA PHE A 103 16.33 -10.72 -19.19
C PHE A 103 15.30 -11.76 -18.77
N ALA A 104 15.70 -13.03 -18.71
CA ALA A 104 14.80 -14.11 -18.30
C ALA A 104 15.56 -15.23 -17.55
N VAL A 105 14.96 -15.77 -16.49
CA VAL A 105 15.45 -16.95 -15.78
C VAL A 105 14.31 -17.94 -15.62
N ILE A 106 14.58 -19.21 -15.92
CA ILE A 106 13.76 -20.33 -15.49
C ILE A 106 14.66 -21.20 -14.62
N ASP A 107 14.41 -21.22 -13.33
CA ASP A 107 15.17 -22.00 -12.37
C ASP A 107 14.37 -23.24 -11.93
N PRO A 108 14.87 -24.45 -12.26
CA PRO A 108 14.29 -25.70 -11.81
C PRO A 108 14.44 -25.98 -10.29
N GLY A 109 15.34 -25.27 -9.62
CA GLY A 109 15.42 -25.19 -8.17
C GLY A 109 16.80 -25.37 -7.56
N GLY A 110 16.88 -25.24 -6.24
CA GLY A 110 18.12 -25.11 -5.49
C GLY A 110 17.94 -24.02 -4.44
N ASP A 111 18.89 -23.84 -3.52
CA ASP A 111 18.86 -22.63 -2.67
C ASP A 111 19.71 -21.55 -3.35
N ASP A 112 19.05 -20.65 -4.05
CA ASP A 112 19.60 -19.83 -5.10
C ASP A 112 19.85 -18.38 -4.68
N THR A 113 20.69 -17.69 -5.45
CA THR A 113 20.93 -16.26 -5.23
C THR A 113 20.89 -15.48 -6.53
N TYR A 114 19.94 -14.55 -6.59
CA TYR A 114 19.73 -13.63 -7.70
C TYR A 114 20.32 -12.26 -7.33
N ASN A 115 21.39 -11.84 -7.98
CA ASN A 115 22.05 -10.56 -7.78
C ASN A 115 21.85 -9.67 -9.00
N LEU A 116 20.69 -9.04 -9.08
CA LEU A 116 20.32 -8.21 -10.21
C LEU A 116 20.98 -6.84 -10.13
N LYS A 117 21.58 -6.42 -11.24
CA LYS A 117 22.23 -5.11 -11.35
C LYS A 117 21.90 -4.51 -12.70
N TYR A 118 21.23 -3.36 -12.68
CA TYR A 118 20.86 -2.63 -13.90
C TYR A 118 21.43 -1.22 -13.87
N ALA A 119 21.99 -0.79 -14.99
CA ALA A 119 22.36 0.61 -15.22
C ALA A 119 21.35 1.26 -16.18
N GLY A 120 20.87 2.47 -15.87
CA GLY A 120 19.89 3.16 -16.70
C GLY A 120 18.46 2.69 -16.48
N ILE A 121 17.63 2.77 -17.52
CA ILE A 121 16.16 2.62 -17.45
C ILE A 121 15.62 1.68 -18.55
N GLY A 122 14.35 1.30 -18.45
CA GLY A 122 13.63 0.54 -19.47
C GLY A 122 13.98 -0.95 -19.50
N HIS A 123 14.55 -1.47 -18.41
CA HIS A 123 14.93 -2.87 -18.28
C HIS A 123 13.72 -3.79 -18.28
N GLN A 124 13.95 -5.05 -18.65
CA GLN A 124 12.95 -6.11 -18.65
C GLN A 124 13.54 -7.34 -17.99
N THR A 125 12.81 -7.90 -17.01
CA THR A 125 13.28 -9.04 -16.22
C THR A 125 12.13 -9.98 -15.94
N TYR A 126 12.31 -11.27 -16.23
CA TYR A 126 11.30 -12.31 -15.98
C TYR A 126 11.97 -13.49 -15.30
N ILE A 127 11.71 -13.72 -14.01
CA ILE A 127 12.25 -14.84 -13.25
C ILE A 127 11.09 -15.77 -12.89
N ILE A 128 11.30 -17.06 -13.12
CA ILE A 128 10.43 -18.13 -12.66
C ILE A 128 11.33 -19.09 -11.88
N ASP A 129 11.21 -19.11 -10.56
CA ASP A 129 11.78 -20.14 -9.70
C ASP A 129 10.71 -21.18 -9.37
N LEU A 130 11.09 -22.45 -9.28
CA LEU A 130 10.15 -23.54 -9.07
C LEU A 130 10.18 -24.13 -7.66
N VAL A 131 11.33 -24.11 -6.98
CA VAL A 131 11.52 -24.65 -5.63
C VAL A 131 12.87 -24.13 -5.10
N GLY A 132 12.92 -23.72 -3.85
CA GLY A 132 14.20 -23.32 -3.30
C GLY A 132 14.12 -22.74 -1.92
N LYS A 133 15.23 -22.20 -1.46
CA LYS A 133 15.26 -21.21 -0.39
C LYS A 133 16.18 -20.11 -0.86
N ASP A 134 15.58 -19.09 -1.44
CA ASP A 134 16.24 -18.21 -2.36
C ASP A 134 16.46 -16.84 -1.76
N THR A 135 17.45 -16.17 -2.32
CA THR A 135 17.74 -14.77 -1.99
C THR A 135 17.74 -13.94 -3.24
N TYR A 136 16.76 -13.05 -3.33
CA TYR A 136 16.58 -12.09 -4.41
C TYR A 136 17.16 -10.73 -4.00
N ASN A 137 18.40 -10.47 -4.38
CA ASN A 137 19.04 -9.16 -4.22
C ASN A 137 18.72 -8.29 -5.44
N LEU A 138 17.64 -7.50 -5.32
CA LEU A 138 17.14 -6.63 -6.37
C LEU A 138 17.91 -5.29 -6.41
N PRO A 139 17.84 -4.55 -7.53
CA PRO A 139 18.56 -3.31 -7.69
C PRO A 139 18.14 -2.27 -6.65
N GLN A 140 19.12 -1.65 -5.98
CA GLN A 140 18.92 -0.56 -5.02
C GLN A 140 19.28 0.78 -5.67
N ASN A 141 18.66 1.05 -6.83
CA ASN A 141 18.97 2.23 -7.61
C ASN A 141 18.13 3.42 -7.14
N ARG A 142 18.73 4.61 -7.19
CA ARG A 142 17.99 5.85 -6.98
C ARG A 142 16.92 6.04 -8.04
N ILE A 143 17.26 5.85 -9.32
CA ILE A 143 16.34 5.94 -10.46
C ILE A 143 15.77 4.55 -10.76
N SER A 144 14.46 4.48 -11.04
CA SER A 144 13.82 3.21 -11.39
C SER A 144 14.46 2.57 -12.62
N PRO A 145 15.04 1.35 -12.51
CA PRO A 145 15.56 0.62 -13.66
C PRO A 145 14.43 0.18 -14.61
N TYR A 146 13.20 0.09 -14.12
CA TYR A 146 12.02 -0.37 -14.85
C TYR A 146 11.11 0.78 -15.31
N PHE A 147 11.60 2.01 -15.37
CA PHE A 147 10.85 3.13 -15.95
C PHE A 147 10.51 2.84 -17.43
N PHE A 148 9.22 2.75 -17.79
CA PHE A 148 8.72 2.20 -19.07
C PHE A 148 9.13 0.74 -19.38
N GLY A 149 9.71 0.04 -18.42
CA GLY A 149 10.08 -1.37 -18.50
C GLY A 149 9.02 -2.28 -17.90
N SER A 150 9.41 -3.53 -17.67
CA SER A 150 8.57 -4.50 -16.97
C SER A 150 9.41 -5.46 -16.15
N ASN A 151 8.88 -5.91 -15.02
CA ASN A 151 9.50 -6.95 -14.21
C ASN A 151 8.47 -7.97 -13.76
N MET A 152 8.87 -9.24 -13.72
CA MET A 152 8.08 -10.33 -13.20
C MET A 152 9.01 -11.27 -12.43
N ILE A 153 8.65 -11.58 -11.19
CA ILE A 153 9.22 -12.68 -10.42
C ILE A 153 8.06 -13.59 -10.05
N VAL A 154 8.18 -14.87 -10.34
CA VAL A 154 7.27 -15.91 -9.90
C VAL A 154 8.09 -16.93 -9.14
N ASP A 155 7.92 -16.98 -7.83
CA ASP A 155 8.42 -18.05 -6.98
C ASP A 155 7.29 -19.02 -6.68
N MET A 156 7.57 -20.31 -6.72
CA MET A 156 6.55 -21.35 -6.59
C MET A 156 6.59 -22.07 -5.24
N ALA A 157 7.70 -21.99 -4.50
CA ALA A 157 7.86 -22.57 -3.19
C ALA A 157 9.24 -22.24 -2.60
N GLY A 158 9.26 -21.79 -1.35
CA GLY A 158 10.50 -21.67 -0.62
C GLY A 158 10.31 -21.09 0.77
N ASP A 159 11.37 -20.55 1.36
CA ASP A 159 11.27 -19.67 2.53
C ASP A 159 12.22 -18.50 2.18
N ASP A 160 11.78 -17.62 1.32
CA ASP A 160 12.62 -16.78 0.51
C ASP A 160 12.88 -15.42 1.15
N THR A 161 13.85 -14.72 0.59
CA THR A 161 14.21 -13.38 1.06
C THR A 161 14.44 -12.47 -0.12
N TYR A 162 13.58 -11.46 -0.21
CA TYR A 162 13.59 -10.43 -1.23
C TYR A 162 14.21 -9.15 -0.67
N ASN A 163 15.48 -8.92 -0.98
CA ASN A 163 16.23 -7.75 -0.57
C ASN A 163 16.19 -6.69 -1.68
N ALA A 164 15.36 -5.67 -1.49
CA ALA A 164 15.18 -4.57 -2.42
C ALA A 164 15.45 -3.20 -1.80
N GLY A 165 15.71 -2.23 -2.67
CA GLY A 165 15.64 -0.81 -2.35
C GLY A 165 14.31 -0.26 -2.85
N SER A 166 14.39 0.78 -3.68
CA SER A 166 13.22 1.38 -4.31
C SER A 166 12.89 0.77 -5.67
N TRP A 167 11.66 0.98 -6.16
CA TRP A 167 11.22 0.69 -7.54
C TRP A 167 11.13 -0.78 -7.96
N THR A 168 11.10 -1.71 -7.01
CA THR A 168 11.15 -3.16 -7.28
C THR A 168 10.07 -3.88 -6.47
N LEU A 169 10.17 -5.21 -6.27
CA LEU A 169 9.13 -6.03 -5.61
C LEU A 169 7.74 -5.79 -6.21
N GLY A 170 7.64 -5.98 -7.53
CA GLY A 170 6.39 -5.79 -8.25
C GLY A 170 6.01 -4.33 -8.50
N ALA A 171 6.90 -3.34 -8.35
CA ALA A 171 6.58 -1.95 -8.66
C ALA A 171 6.49 -1.66 -10.17
N GLY A 172 5.50 -0.86 -10.57
CA GLY A 172 5.24 -0.44 -11.96
C GLY A 172 5.18 1.08 -12.14
N LEU A 173 6.21 1.63 -12.78
CA LEU A 173 6.30 3.06 -13.12
C LEU A 173 6.24 3.26 -14.64
N PHE A 174 5.10 3.73 -15.15
CA PHE A 174 4.69 3.74 -16.57
C PHE A 174 4.64 2.37 -17.26
N GLY A 175 5.03 1.31 -16.56
CA GLY A 175 5.09 -0.08 -16.99
C GLY A 175 4.34 -1.01 -16.04
N VAL A 176 4.76 -2.27 -16.01
CA VAL A 176 4.14 -3.31 -15.17
C VAL A 176 5.20 -4.03 -14.36
N GLY A 177 4.99 -4.11 -13.04
CA GLY A 177 5.77 -4.94 -12.13
C GLY A 177 4.88 -5.99 -11.49
N ILE A 178 5.36 -7.22 -11.43
CA ILE A 178 4.66 -8.34 -10.78
C ILE A 178 5.68 -9.11 -9.94
N LEU A 179 5.35 -9.32 -8.67
CA LEU A 179 5.96 -10.35 -7.84
C LEU A 179 4.84 -11.29 -7.42
N TRP A 180 5.01 -12.58 -7.66
CA TRP A 180 4.12 -13.61 -7.18
C TRP A 180 4.94 -14.66 -6.44
N ASP A 181 4.79 -14.72 -5.13
CA ASP A 181 5.24 -15.83 -4.31
C ASP A 181 4.05 -16.73 -4.03
N ARG A 182 4.26 -18.05 -4.07
CA ARG A 182 3.17 -19.01 -3.98
C ARG A 182 3.11 -19.73 -2.65
N ALA A 183 4.24 -19.84 -1.95
CA ALA A 183 4.31 -20.59 -0.71
C ALA A 183 5.64 -20.35 -0.02
N GLY A 184 5.60 -20.02 1.26
CA GLY A 184 6.80 -19.99 2.07
C GLY A 184 6.61 -19.37 3.43
N ASN A 185 7.68 -18.88 4.04
CA ASN A 185 7.61 -17.89 5.11
C ASN A 185 8.66 -16.85 4.77
N ASP A 186 8.19 -15.85 4.04
CA ASP A 186 8.96 -15.02 3.16
C ASP A 186 9.21 -13.66 3.77
N ARG A 187 10.27 -13.01 3.30
CA ARG A 187 10.68 -11.71 3.80
C ARG A 187 10.87 -10.74 2.66
N TYR A 188 10.06 -9.70 2.66
CA TYR A 188 10.05 -8.64 1.66
C TYR A 188 10.62 -7.36 2.26
N PHE A 189 11.85 -7.02 1.89
CA PHE A 189 12.51 -5.80 2.33
C PHE A 189 12.57 -4.80 1.19
N GLY A 190 11.99 -3.62 1.38
CA GLY A 190 12.05 -2.52 0.42
C GLY A 190 12.25 -1.17 1.09
N ASP A 191 12.45 -0.13 0.27
CA ASP A 191 12.58 1.24 0.73
C ASP A 191 11.38 2.10 0.30
N THR A 192 11.44 2.70 -0.89
CA THR A 192 10.36 3.53 -1.44
C THR A 192 9.81 2.99 -2.76
N PHE A 193 8.50 3.16 -3.00
CA PHE A 193 7.88 2.76 -4.28
C PHE A 193 8.14 1.29 -4.62
N THR A 194 7.66 0.39 -3.76
CA THR A 194 7.97 -1.04 -3.76
C THR A 194 6.76 -1.86 -3.31
N GLN A 195 6.86 -3.18 -3.24
CA GLN A 195 5.81 -4.08 -2.73
C GLN A 195 4.44 -3.77 -3.38
N GLY A 196 4.39 -3.88 -4.70
CA GLY A 196 3.19 -3.66 -5.50
C GLY A 196 2.80 -2.19 -5.70
N ALA A 197 3.76 -1.26 -5.76
CA ALA A 197 3.50 0.16 -6.00
C ALA A 197 3.26 0.52 -7.49
N GLY A 198 2.27 1.37 -7.80
CA GLY A 198 1.90 1.74 -9.17
C GLY A 198 1.82 3.25 -9.46
N CYS A 199 2.32 3.69 -10.63
CA CYS A 199 2.25 5.09 -11.10
C CYS A 199 2.24 5.13 -12.63
N PHE A 200 1.17 5.64 -13.26
CA PHE A 200 0.88 5.51 -14.71
C PHE A 200 1.01 4.07 -15.26
N GLY A 201 0.97 3.11 -14.35
CA GLY A 201 1.42 1.74 -14.52
C GLY A 201 0.84 0.90 -13.40
N VAL A 202 1.16 -0.39 -13.45
CA VAL A 202 0.57 -1.37 -12.54
C VAL A 202 1.67 -2.06 -11.76
N GLY A 203 1.57 -2.00 -10.44
CA GLY A 203 2.40 -2.77 -9.55
C GLY A 203 1.58 -3.80 -8.80
N ILE A 204 2.05 -5.05 -8.78
CA ILE A 204 1.39 -6.16 -8.10
C ILE A 204 2.44 -6.91 -7.29
N LEU A 205 2.17 -7.09 -6.01
CA LEU A 205 2.75 -8.14 -5.19
C LEU A 205 1.63 -9.09 -4.79
N ARG A 206 1.80 -10.38 -5.03
CA ARG A 206 0.89 -11.42 -4.61
C ARG A 206 1.67 -12.47 -3.83
N ASP A 207 1.18 -12.79 -2.65
CA ASP A 207 1.57 -13.97 -1.89
C ASP A 207 0.36 -14.90 -1.76
N ASP A 208 0.55 -16.20 -1.94
CA ASP A 208 -0.50 -17.20 -1.80
C ASP A 208 -0.44 -17.94 -0.44
N GLY A 209 0.58 -17.67 0.38
CA GLY A 209 0.49 -17.88 1.81
C GLY A 209 1.81 -18.23 2.48
N GLY A 210 1.84 -18.01 3.80
CA GLY A 210 3.03 -18.18 4.60
C GLY A 210 2.86 -17.64 6.00
N ASN A 211 3.94 -17.22 6.63
CA ASN A 211 3.86 -16.24 7.72
C ASN A 211 4.94 -15.22 7.43
N ASP A 212 4.50 -14.15 6.79
CA ASP A 212 5.33 -13.33 5.94
C ASP A 212 5.61 -11.99 6.59
N PHE A 213 6.77 -11.43 6.23
CA PHE A 213 7.22 -10.17 6.77
C PHE A 213 7.46 -9.16 5.66
N TYR A 214 6.56 -8.20 5.57
CA TYR A 214 6.60 -7.09 4.63
C TYR A 214 7.13 -5.83 5.31
N GLN A 215 8.34 -5.40 4.94
CA GLN A 215 8.94 -4.19 5.48
C GLN A 215 9.27 -3.19 4.36
N ALA A 216 8.70 -1.99 4.45
CA ALA A 216 9.06 -0.87 3.58
C ALA A 216 9.06 0.46 4.36
N ALA A 217 9.63 1.50 3.76
CA ALA A 217 9.63 2.83 4.37
C ALA A 217 8.46 3.69 3.91
N LEU A 218 8.20 3.76 2.59
CA LEU A 218 7.28 4.73 2.01
C LEU A 218 6.72 4.26 0.65
N TYR A 219 5.53 4.69 0.26
CA TYR A 219 4.97 4.42 -1.08
C TYR A 219 4.95 2.92 -1.42
N ALA A 220 4.53 2.07 -0.49
CA ALA A 220 4.65 0.63 -0.60
C ALA A 220 3.36 -0.11 -0.24
N GLN A 221 3.38 -1.43 -0.35
CA GLN A 221 2.31 -2.32 0.11
C GLN A 221 0.98 -1.96 -0.54
N GLY A 222 0.92 -2.09 -1.86
CA GLY A 222 -0.28 -1.73 -2.63
C GLY A 222 -0.49 -0.23 -2.79
N PHE A 223 0.57 0.58 -2.77
CA PHE A 223 0.49 2.02 -2.96
C PHE A 223 0.20 2.41 -4.42
N SER A 224 -0.64 3.42 -4.62
CA SER A 224 -0.79 4.06 -5.94
C SER A 224 -0.48 5.54 -5.92
N PHE A 225 0.20 5.98 -6.98
CA PHE A 225 0.31 7.38 -7.35
C PHE A 225 -0.60 7.70 -8.54
N VAL A 226 -0.35 8.83 -9.19
CA VAL A 226 -1.13 9.35 -10.31
C VAL A 226 -1.36 8.31 -11.41
N ASP A 227 -2.64 8.07 -11.74
CA ASP A 227 -3.10 7.12 -12.78
C ASP A 227 -2.48 5.70 -12.65
N GLY A 228 -2.04 5.35 -11.44
CA GLY A 228 -1.41 4.08 -11.10
C GLY A 228 -2.40 3.11 -10.47
N ILE A 229 -2.09 1.82 -10.59
CA ILE A 229 -2.75 0.77 -9.83
C ILE A 229 -1.67 0.06 -9.03
N GLY A 230 -1.79 0.10 -7.71
CA GLY A 230 -0.91 -0.62 -6.81
C GLY A 230 -1.69 -1.66 -6.03
N ILE A 231 -1.20 -2.88 -6.01
CA ILE A 231 -1.86 -4.02 -5.39
C ILE A 231 -0.85 -4.81 -4.59
N LEU A 232 -1.15 -5.05 -3.32
CA LEU A 232 -0.60 -6.15 -2.55
C LEU A 232 -1.77 -7.07 -2.21
N THR A 233 -1.61 -8.37 -2.45
CA THR A 233 -2.54 -9.38 -1.93
C THR A 233 -1.79 -10.49 -1.26
N ASP A 234 -2.27 -10.88 -0.09
CA ASP A 234 -1.90 -12.10 0.61
C ASP A 234 -3.14 -13.00 0.70
N SER A 235 -2.95 -14.32 0.72
CA SER A 235 -4.04 -15.28 0.74
C SER A 235 -4.18 -16.03 2.06
N SER A 236 -3.11 -16.15 2.84
CA SER A 236 -3.18 -16.77 4.16
C SER A 236 -1.88 -16.63 4.93
N GLY A 237 -1.95 -16.34 6.22
CA GLY A 237 -0.76 -16.44 7.04
C GLY A 237 -0.95 -15.92 8.45
N ASN A 238 0.12 -15.52 9.10
CA ASN A 238 0.03 -14.57 10.22
C ASN A 238 1.13 -13.57 9.95
N ASP A 239 0.74 -12.51 9.27
CA ASP A 239 1.63 -11.69 8.48
C ASP A 239 1.85 -10.35 9.16
N CYS A 240 2.98 -9.74 8.84
CA CYS A 240 3.34 -8.45 9.42
C CYS A 240 3.70 -7.46 8.32
N TYR A 241 2.85 -6.45 8.23
CA TYR A 241 2.95 -5.34 7.29
C TYR A 241 3.49 -4.12 8.02
N TYR A 242 4.77 -3.84 7.84
CA TYR A 242 5.44 -2.68 8.43
C TYR A 242 5.78 -1.63 7.38
N ALA A 243 5.20 -0.44 7.51
CA ALA A 243 5.49 0.71 6.66
C ALA A 243 5.84 1.97 7.47
N GLY A 244 7.05 2.50 7.34
CA GLY A 244 7.47 3.77 7.96
C GLY A 244 8.82 3.71 8.66
N GLY A 245 9.00 4.54 9.69
CA GLY A 245 10.18 4.53 10.57
C GLY A 245 11.48 5.09 9.99
N LYS A 246 11.46 5.62 8.76
CA LYS A 246 12.66 6.17 8.08
C LYS A 246 12.56 7.65 7.74
N TYR A 247 11.51 8.05 7.02
CA TYR A 247 11.31 9.43 6.56
C TYR A 247 10.34 10.17 7.47
N LYS A 248 10.75 11.29 8.07
CA LYS A 248 9.94 12.02 9.06
C LYS A 248 8.92 12.94 8.40
N ASP A 249 7.77 13.12 9.03
CA ASP A 249 6.84 14.21 8.68
C ASP A 249 7.29 15.54 9.31
N ILE A 250 8.43 16.06 8.83
CA ILE A 250 9.15 17.19 9.41
C ILE A 250 8.31 18.48 9.50
N LEU A 251 7.26 18.59 8.69
CA LEU A 251 6.38 19.76 8.67
C LEU A 251 5.37 19.75 9.81
N ARG A 252 4.98 18.57 10.31
CA ARG A 252 3.95 18.42 11.34
C ARG A 252 4.51 17.95 12.68
N TYR A 253 5.50 17.06 12.64
CA TYR A 253 5.98 16.32 13.81
C TYR A 253 7.50 16.11 13.78
N LYS A 254 8.12 15.97 14.96
CA LYS A 254 9.58 15.76 15.08
C LYS A 254 9.97 14.29 15.24
N ASP A 255 9.01 13.48 15.65
CA ASP A 255 9.13 12.11 16.15
C ASP A 255 8.14 11.15 15.49
N HIS A 256 7.54 11.56 14.37
CA HIS A 256 6.66 10.73 13.55
C HIS A 256 7.11 10.65 12.10
N TYR A 257 6.76 9.55 11.45
CA TYR A 257 7.23 9.15 10.14
C TYR A 257 6.10 9.09 9.12
N LEU A 258 6.44 9.38 7.87
CA LEU A 258 5.57 9.16 6.71
C LEU A 258 5.59 7.67 6.36
N SER A 259 4.41 7.11 6.06
CA SER A 259 4.23 5.74 5.58
C SER A 259 3.69 5.71 4.16
N LEU A 260 2.62 6.45 3.85
CA LEU A 260 1.93 6.49 2.55
C LEU A 260 1.85 5.11 1.86
N SER A 261 1.41 4.09 2.60
CA SER A 261 1.48 2.67 2.22
C SER A 261 0.25 1.90 2.68
N GLN A 262 0.19 0.59 2.45
CA GLN A 262 -0.91 -0.29 2.89
C GLN A 262 -2.23 0.11 2.24
N GLY A 263 -2.29 -0.05 0.93
CA GLY A 263 -3.45 0.34 0.13
C GLY A 263 -3.65 1.85 0.01
N PHE A 264 -2.60 2.65 0.23
CA PHE A 264 -2.71 4.11 0.16
C PHE A 264 -2.75 4.61 -1.29
N SER A 265 -3.49 5.70 -1.55
CA SER A 265 -3.51 6.35 -2.86
C SER A 265 -3.22 7.85 -2.79
N TYR A 266 -2.35 8.34 -3.68
CA TYR A 266 -1.90 9.72 -3.68
C TYR A 266 -1.94 10.38 -5.06
N GLY A 267 -2.67 11.49 -5.18
CA GLY A 267 -2.64 12.39 -6.32
C GLY A 267 -1.87 13.68 -6.04
N ILE A 268 -1.33 14.31 -7.09
CA ILE A 268 -0.63 15.59 -6.97
C ILE A 268 -1.65 16.73 -6.88
N ARG A 269 -1.74 17.38 -5.74
CA ARG A 269 -2.61 18.56 -5.55
C ARG A 269 -2.01 19.84 -6.16
N PRO A 270 -2.80 20.71 -6.81
CA PRO A 270 -4.17 20.53 -7.28
C PRO A 270 -4.27 20.00 -8.72
N LYS A 271 -3.27 19.24 -9.16
CA LYS A 271 -2.91 19.06 -10.58
C LYS A 271 -3.44 17.77 -11.20
N MET A 272 -3.28 16.64 -10.53
CA MET A 272 -3.51 15.31 -11.12
C MET A 272 -4.14 14.37 -10.12
N SER A 273 -5.12 13.59 -10.57
CA SER A 273 -5.80 12.60 -9.73
C SER A 273 -4.87 11.46 -9.35
N GLY A 274 -5.06 10.94 -8.14
CA GLY A 274 -4.42 9.69 -7.70
C GLY A 274 -4.92 8.48 -8.48
N GLY A 275 -4.50 7.31 -8.01
CA GLY A 275 -4.79 6.01 -8.60
C GLY A 275 -5.73 5.16 -7.76
N LEU A 276 -5.52 3.85 -7.86
CA LEU A 276 -6.16 2.82 -7.04
C LEU A 276 -5.08 2.07 -6.24
N GLY A 277 -5.07 2.24 -4.92
CA GLY A 277 -4.20 1.50 -4.01
C GLY A 277 -5.01 0.45 -3.26
N LEU A 278 -4.51 -0.78 -3.24
CA LEU A 278 -5.18 -1.94 -2.68
C LEU A 278 -4.19 -2.78 -1.88
N LEU A 279 -4.49 -3.00 -0.60
CA LEU A 279 -3.95 -4.11 0.17
C LEU A 279 -5.11 -5.05 0.48
N VAL A 280 -4.97 -6.33 0.17
CA VAL A 280 -5.98 -7.35 0.44
C VAL A 280 -5.33 -8.54 1.13
N ASP A 281 -5.64 -8.75 2.40
CA ASP A 281 -5.38 -10.00 3.09
C ASP A 281 -6.68 -10.83 3.11
N GLN A 282 -6.57 -12.15 3.04
CA GLN A 282 -7.72 -13.05 3.03
C GLN A 282 -7.92 -13.79 4.35
N SER A 283 -6.86 -14.02 5.13
CA SER A 283 -6.98 -14.66 6.44
C SER A 283 -5.65 -14.67 7.19
N GLY A 284 -5.68 -14.41 8.49
CA GLY A 284 -4.48 -14.57 9.31
C GLY A 284 -4.66 -14.07 10.72
N ASN A 285 -3.59 -13.88 11.48
CA ASN A 285 -3.67 -12.98 12.64
C ASN A 285 -2.57 -11.97 12.43
N ASP A 286 -2.94 -10.85 11.83
CA ASP A 286 -2.04 -10.02 11.08
C ASP A 286 -1.76 -8.71 11.81
N ILE A 287 -0.59 -8.14 11.53
CA ILE A 287 -0.14 -6.92 12.17
C ILE A 287 0.14 -5.88 11.10
N TYR A 288 -0.70 -4.84 11.08
CA TYR A 288 -0.56 -3.68 10.22
C TYR A 288 0.02 -2.52 11.00
N VAL A 289 1.26 -2.15 10.70
CA VAL A 289 1.96 -1.01 11.31
C VAL A 289 2.21 0.07 10.27
N ALA A 290 1.55 1.21 10.44
CA ALA A 290 1.85 2.46 9.77
C ALA A 290 2.02 3.57 10.82
N ASP A 291 2.48 4.75 10.40
CA ASP A 291 2.55 5.94 11.28
C ASP A 291 1.61 7.01 10.71
N ILE A 292 2.09 7.80 9.74
CA ILE A 292 1.28 8.83 9.08
C ILE A 292 0.98 8.43 7.63
N PHE A 293 -0.31 8.42 7.29
CA PHE A 293 -0.86 8.00 6.00
C PHE A 293 -0.71 6.50 5.73
N GLY A 294 -1.77 5.72 5.91
CA GLY A 294 -1.76 4.31 5.51
C GLY A 294 -3.08 3.60 5.76
N GLN A 295 -3.08 2.27 5.69
CA GLN A 295 -4.22 1.41 6.03
C GLN A 295 -5.51 1.84 5.31
N GLY A 296 -5.48 1.79 3.98
CA GLY A 296 -6.63 2.12 3.14
C GLY A 296 -6.98 3.61 3.08
N ALA A 297 -6.10 4.49 3.56
CA ALA A 297 -6.30 5.93 3.46
C ALA A 297 -5.96 6.49 2.06
N SER A 298 -6.33 7.73 1.78
CA SER A 298 -6.02 8.36 0.49
C SER A 298 -5.91 9.89 0.54
N TYR A 299 -5.18 10.44 -0.44
CA TYR A 299 -4.95 11.88 -0.62
C TYR A 299 -5.11 12.31 -2.09
N TRP A 300 -5.95 13.32 -2.34
CA TRP A 300 -6.23 13.95 -3.64
C TRP A 300 -6.70 13.05 -4.81
N TYR A 301 -8.01 12.96 -5.03
CA TYR A 301 -8.67 12.20 -6.12
C TYR A 301 -8.18 10.75 -6.35
N GLY A 302 -7.61 10.10 -5.33
CA GLY A 302 -7.30 8.67 -5.34
C GLY A 302 -8.33 7.84 -4.57
N LEU A 303 -8.28 6.52 -4.77
CA LEU A 303 -9.00 5.51 -4.00
C LEU A 303 -7.99 4.62 -3.28
N GLY A 304 -8.00 4.66 -1.95
CA GLY A 304 -7.22 3.74 -1.12
C GLY A 304 -8.12 2.72 -0.45
N VAL A 305 -7.67 1.47 -0.39
CA VAL A 305 -8.40 0.34 0.18
C VAL A 305 -7.44 -0.59 0.90
N LEU A 306 -7.74 -0.88 2.17
CA LEU A 306 -7.25 -2.06 2.87
C LEU A 306 -8.47 -2.96 3.12
N ALA A 307 -8.39 -4.22 2.71
CA ALA A 307 -9.41 -5.21 2.99
C ALA A 307 -8.77 -6.42 3.68
N ASP A 308 -9.36 -6.87 4.77
CA ASP A 308 -8.96 -8.07 5.49
C ASP A 308 -10.13 -9.09 5.49
N GLY A 309 -9.80 -10.36 5.24
CA GLY A 309 -10.74 -11.46 5.19
C GLY A 309 -10.97 -12.14 6.55
N GLY A 310 -10.04 -11.97 7.48
CA GLY A 310 -10.28 -12.12 8.91
C GLY A 310 -9.21 -12.84 9.73
N GLY A 311 -9.44 -12.79 11.03
CA GLY A 311 -8.70 -13.38 12.14
C GLY A 311 -8.41 -12.29 13.18
N ASN A 312 -7.50 -12.45 14.13
CA ASN A 312 -7.41 -11.48 15.24
C ASN A 312 -6.26 -10.50 15.02
N ASP A 313 -6.59 -9.37 14.42
CA ASP A 313 -5.66 -8.48 13.76
C ASP A 313 -5.33 -7.24 14.60
N GLN A 314 -4.20 -6.62 14.27
CA GLN A 314 -3.69 -5.43 14.94
C GLN A 314 -3.46 -4.31 13.93
N TYR A 315 -4.31 -3.31 13.94
CA TYR A 315 -4.18 -2.11 13.12
C TYR A 315 -3.58 -0.97 13.94
N LEU A 316 -2.28 -0.73 13.77
CA LEU A 316 -1.53 0.29 14.50
C LEU A 316 -1.17 1.45 13.57
N ALA A 317 -1.65 2.64 13.90
CA ALA A 317 -1.30 3.87 13.19
C ALA A 317 -1.18 5.06 14.13
N PHE A 318 -0.63 6.18 13.64
CA PHE A 318 -0.73 7.46 14.33
C PHE A 318 -1.82 8.33 13.71
N GLN A 319 -1.71 8.70 12.43
CA GLN A 319 -2.64 9.67 11.85
C GLN A 319 -2.91 9.45 10.36
N TYR A 320 -4.10 9.83 9.91
CA TYR A 320 -4.52 9.68 8.51
C TYR A 320 -4.51 8.21 8.06
N ALA A 321 -5.12 7.34 8.84
CA ALA A 321 -5.09 5.90 8.61
C ALA A 321 -6.47 5.25 8.76
N GLN A 322 -6.56 3.93 8.62
CA GLN A 322 -7.75 3.14 8.92
C GLN A 322 -8.98 3.64 8.15
N GLY A 323 -8.84 3.67 6.82
CA GLY A 323 -9.90 4.09 5.89
C GLY A 323 -10.15 5.60 5.84
N ALA A 324 -9.17 6.43 6.21
CA ALA A 324 -9.33 7.89 6.16
C ALA A 324 -9.25 8.47 4.74
N GLY A 325 -10.20 9.34 4.38
CA GLY A 325 -10.14 10.13 3.14
C GLY A 325 -9.69 11.56 3.39
N THR A 326 -8.75 12.09 2.60
CA THR A 326 -8.28 13.48 2.71
C THR A 326 -8.23 14.19 1.35
N HIS A 327 -8.93 15.33 1.23
CA HIS A 327 -8.95 16.19 0.05
C HIS A 327 -9.57 15.56 -1.21
N MET A 328 -10.90 15.42 -1.25
CA MET A 328 -11.66 14.90 -2.41
C MET A 328 -11.25 13.47 -2.84
N THR A 329 -11.11 12.58 -1.86
CA THR A 329 -10.80 11.15 -2.08
C THR A 329 -11.81 10.22 -1.43
N LEU A 330 -11.59 8.93 -1.63
CA LEU A 330 -12.22 7.86 -0.87
C LEU A 330 -11.13 6.98 -0.23
N GLY A 331 -11.19 6.81 1.09
CA GLY A 331 -10.41 5.82 1.84
C GLY A 331 -11.34 4.77 2.41
N ILE A 332 -10.92 3.50 2.41
CA ILE A 332 -11.71 2.36 2.87
C ILE A 332 -10.80 1.42 3.66
N LEU A 333 -11.20 1.10 4.89
CA LEU A 333 -10.77 -0.11 5.58
C LEU A 333 -12.02 -1.01 5.70
N TYR A 334 -11.88 -2.27 5.31
CA TYR A 334 -12.96 -3.26 5.32
C TYR A 334 -12.46 -4.55 5.94
N ASP A 335 -13.01 -4.92 7.09
CA ASP A 335 -12.70 -6.15 7.81
C ASP A 335 -13.94 -7.07 7.79
N ILE A 336 -13.73 -8.37 7.57
CA ILE A 336 -14.80 -9.36 7.48
C ILE A 336 -15.04 -10.07 8.82
N SER A 337 -14.01 -10.39 9.58
CA SER A 337 -14.19 -11.09 10.85
C SER A 337 -12.94 -11.16 11.70
N GLY A 338 -13.06 -11.03 13.01
CA GLY A 338 -11.91 -11.11 13.89
C GLY A 338 -12.23 -10.80 15.33
N ASP A 339 -11.28 -10.84 16.25
CA ASP A 339 -11.39 -10.05 17.49
C ASP A 339 -10.25 -9.01 17.43
N ASP A 340 -10.53 -7.88 16.80
CA ASP A 340 -9.53 -6.98 16.24
C ASP A 340 -9.21 -5.79 17.14
N ASN A 341 -8.05 -5.19 16.88
CA ASN A 341 -7.61 -4.01 17.61
C ASN A 341 -7.21 -2.89 16.65
N TYR A 342 -8.01 -1.83 16.65
CA TYR A 342 -7.79 -0.61 15.87
C TYR A 342 -7.27 0.50 16.76
N THR A 343 -5.98 0.82 16.66
CA THR A 343 -5.34 1.89 17.43
C THR A 343 -4.83 3.01 16.53
N SER A 344 -5.30 4.24 16.77
CA SER A 344 -4.77 5.43 16.11
C SER A 344 -4.79 6.67 17.01
N LYS A 345 -4.11 7.75 16.61
CA LYS A 345 -4.27 9.07 17.24
C LYS A 345 -5.46 9.80 16.64
N GLY A 346 -5.50 10.05 15.33
CA GLY A 346 -6.62 10.80 14.77
C GLY A 346 -6.68 10.92 13.26
N VAL A 347 -7.72 11.58 12.76
CA VAL A 347 -8.07 11.57 11.32
C VAL A 347 -8.04 10.13 10.80
N SER A 348 -8.67 9.22 11.53
CA SER A 348 -8.58 7.79 11.29
C SER A 348 -9.93 7.10 11.53
N GLN A 349 -10.01 5.79 11.38
CA GLN A 349 -11.21 4.98 11.65
C GLN A 349 -12.43 5.52 10.90
N GLY A 350 -12.32 5.54 9.57
CA GLY A 350 -13.37 6.03 8.69
C GLY A 350 -13.59 7.54 8.77
N CYS A 351 -12.55 8.33 9.02
CA CYS A 351 -12.65 9.79 9.01
C CYS A 351 -12.64 10.37 7.59
N GLY A 352 -13.60 11.24 7.27
CA GLY A 352 -13.57 12.05 6.04
C GLY A 352 -13.10 13.48 6.30
N HIS A 353 -12.06 13.93 5.59
CA HIS A 353 -11.49 15.26 5.70
C HIS A 353 -11.46 16.04 4.37
N ASP A 354 -11.91 17.29 4.39
CA ASP A 354 -11.80 18.23 3.25
C ASP A 354 -12.46 17.70 1.96
N ARG A 355 -13.77 17.48 2.00
CA ARG A 355 -14.59 16.95 0.88
C ARG A 355 -14.23 15.52 0.44
N ALA A 356 -13.45 14.80 1.24
CA ALA A 356 -13.23 13.37 1.05
C ALA A 356 -14.21 12.54 1.89
N ALA A 357 -14.33 11.26 1.54
CA ALA A 357 -15.04 10.25 2.30
C ALA A 357 -14.04 9.25 2.90
N GLY A 358 -14.20 8.93 4.18
CA GLY A 358 -13.48 7.84 4.82
C GLY A 358 -14.46 6.83 5.39
N LEU A 359 -14.18 5.55 5.18
CA LEU A 359 -15.02 4.42 5.58
C LEU A 359 -14.18 3.41 6.36
N LEU A 360 -14.64 3.03 7.54
CA LEU A 360 -14.23 1.79 8.21
C LEU A 360 -15.46 0.92 8.35
N ILE A 361 -15.39 -0.32 7.89
CA ILE A 361 -16.49 -1.28 7.98
C ILE A 361 -15.92 -2.56 8.55
N ASP A 362 -16.41 -2.96 9.72
CA ASP A 362 -16.15 -4.24 10.33
C ASP A 362 -17.45 -5.04 10.35
N LEU A 363 -17.40 -6.32 10.01
CA LEU A 363 -18.59 -7.15 9.88
C LEU A 363 -18.87 -8.08 11.07
N ASN A 364 -17.84 -8.50 11.82
CA ASN A 364 -18.03 -9.53 12.83
C ASN A 364 -16.84 -9.70 13.78
N GLY A 365 -17.01 -9.42 15.06
CA GLY A 365 -15.93 -9.66 15.99
C GLY A 365 -16.24 -9.36 17.44
N ASN A 366 -15.22 -9.16 18.26
CA ASN A 366 -15.36 -8.42 19.53
C ASN A 366 -14.20 -7.43 19.57
N ASP A 367 -14.44 -6.27 18.98
CA ASP A 367 -13.40 -5.43 18.45
C ASP A 367 -13.10 -4.25 19.37
N ASN A 368 -11.86 -3.77 19.33
CA ASN A 368 -11.39 -2.67 20.16
C ASN A 368 -10.97 -1.49 19.28
N TYR A 369 -11.73 -0.40 19.34
CA TYR A 369 -11.46 0.83 18.63
C TYR A 369 -10.92 1.90 19.58
N VAL A 370 -9.63 2.20 19.48
CA VAL A 370 -8.94 3.19 20.31
C VAL A 370 -8.45 4.36 19.46
N ALA A 371 -8.94 5.56 19.76
CA ALA A 371 -8.50 6.79 19.10
C ALA A 371 -8.28 7.96 20.09
N TYR A 372 -7.51 8.97 19.69
CA TYR A 372 -7.44 10.21 20.46
C TYR A 372 -8.55 11.19 20.05
N ASP A 373 -8.58 11.62 18.79
CA ASP A 373 -9.51 12.61 18.24
C ASP A 373 -9.89 12.31 16.79
N LEU A 374 -10.89 13.02 16.27
CA LEU A 374 -11.26 13.08 14.85
C LEU A 374 -11.26 11.71 14.15
N SER A 375 -11.96 10.75 14.76
CA SER A 375 -12.00 9.34 14.35
C SER A 375 -13.37 8.73 14.66
N GLN A 376 -13.55 7.45 14.35
CA GLN A 376 -14.80 6.70 14.55
C GLN A 376 -15.95 7.36 13.77
N GLY A 377 -15.79 7.39 12.45
CA GLY A 377 -16.80 7.92 11.52
C GLY A 377 -16.95 9.45 11.57
N ALA A 378 -15.94 10.18 12.03
CA ALA A 378 -16.00 11.63 12.10
C ALA A 378 -15.80 12.29 10.73
N GLY A 379 -16.67 13.24 10.38
CA GLY A 379 -16.52 14.12 9.24
C GLY A 379 -15.95 15.48 9.65
N SER A 380 -14.93 15.96 8.94
CA SER A 380 -14.37 17.30 9.15
C SER A 380 -14.07 18.05 7.86
N ALA A 381 -14.12 19.39 7.94
CA ALA A 381 -13.84 20.28 6.82
C ALA A 381 -14.65 19.92 5.55
N ASN A 382 -15.91 19.53 5.69
CA ASN A 382 -16.81 19.13 4.60
C ASN A 382 -16.62 17.69 4.09
N GLY A 383 -15.86 16.86 4.80
CA GLY A 383 -15.77 15.44 4.53
C GLY A 383 -16.95 14.63 5.09
N LEU A 384 -17.04 13.39 4.63
CA LEU A 384 -17.97 12.36 5.09
C LEU A 384 -17.18 11.30 5.86
N GLY A 385 -17.39 11.21 7.17
CA GLY A 385 -16.89 10.08 7.96
C GLY A 385 -17.97 9.01 8.12
N PHE A 386 -17.56 7.75 8.03
CA PHE A 386 -18.42 6.60 8.20
C PHE A 386 -17.67 5.48 8.91
N ILE A 387 -18.22 5.02 10.03
CA ILE A 387 -17.83 3.76 10.66
C ILE A 387 -19.06 2.88 10.81
N ALA A 388 -18.94 1.60 10.50
CA ALA A 388 -19.94 0.60 10.77
C ALA A 388 -19.30 -0.65 11.36
N ASP A 389 -19.74 -1.03 12.55
CA ASP A 389 -19.57 -2.36 13.12
C ASP A 389 -20.91 -3.10 13.05
N ILE A 390 -20.92 -4.35 12.58
CA ILE A 390 -22.15 -5.06 12.28
C ILE A 390 -22.54 -6.09 13.34
N ARG A 391 -21.57 -6.72 14.03
CA ARG A 391 -21.83 -7.77 15.03
C ARG A 391 -20.64 -7.86 15.98
N GLY A 392 -20.91 -7.85 17.27
CA GLY A 392 -19.87 -8.19 18.21
C GLY A 392 -20.22 -7.92 19.66
N ASN A 393 -19.21 -7.81 20.52
CA ASN A 393 -19.34 -7.03 21.75
C ASN A 393 -18.12 -6.13 21.81
N ASP A 394 -18.30 -4.90 21.39
CA ASP A 394 -17.21 -4.08 20.92
C ASP A 394 -16.88 -2.99 21.93
N THR A 395 -15.69 -2.43 21.83
CA THR A 395 -15.22 -1.41 22.75
C THR A 395 -14.69 -0.20 22.00
N TYR A 396 -15.35 0.95 22.22
CA TYR A 396 -15.01 2.23 21.61
C TYR A 396 -14.41 3.18 22.66
N ILE A 397 -13.13 3.47 22.53
CA ILE A 397 -12.37 4.32 23.44
C ILE A 397 -11.87 5.54 22.69
N VAL A 398 -12.28 6.73 23.14
CA VAL A 398 -11.77 8.00 22.63
C VAL A 398 -11.25 8.86 23.77
N ARG A 399 -10.11 9.54 23.55
CA ARG A 399 -9.56 10.45 24.57
C ARG A 399 -10.16 11.85 24.52
N SER A 400 -10.51 12.33 23.33
CA SER A 400 -11.21 13.59 23.12
C SER A 400 -12.71 13.33 23.07
N ASP A 401 -13.46 13.95 23.99
CA ASP A 401 -14.93 13.95 23.95
C ASP A 401 -15.51 14.87 22.87
N LYS A 402 -14.64 15.46 22.05
CA LYS A 402 -14.99 16.34 20.95
C LYS A 402 -14.60 15.63 19.67
N ASN A 403 -15.42 15.79 18.64
CA ASN A 403 -15.15 15.46 17.24
C ASN A 403 -14.95 13.99 16.84
N THR A 404 -15.48 13.05 17.61
CA THR A 404 -15.43 11.60 17.38
C THR A 404 -16.84 10.99 17.28
N GLN A 405 -16.95 9.68 17.05
CA GLN A 405 -18.19 8.90 17.19
C GLN A 405 -19.36 9.48 16.39
N GLY A 406 -19.15 9.60 15.07
CA GLY A 406 -20.14 10.12 14.14
C GLY A 406 -20.25 11.64 14.14
N PHE A 407 -19.19 12.38 14.48
CA PHE A 407 -19.21 13.85 14.50
C PHE A 407 -19.31 14.49 13.10
N GLY A 408 -20.12 15.54 12.95
CA GLY A 408 -20.24 16.36 11.74
C GLY A 408 -20.49 17.85 12.04
N GLN A 409 -19.79 18.76 11.35
CA GLN A 409 -19.83 20.19 11.66
C GLN A 409 -20.02 21.07 10.43
N VAL A 410 -20.59 22.26 10.64
CA VAL A 410 -20.62 23.31 9.60
C VAL A 410 -19.25 23.97 9.52
N ARG A 411 -18.69 24.08 8.31
CA ARG A 411 -17.40 24.73 8.06
C ARG A 411 -17.32 25.23 6.62
N ARG A 412 -16.66 26.37 6.38
CA ARG A 412 -16.41 26.94 5.03
C ARG A 412 -17.66 27.04 4.14
N ASP A 413 -18.81 27.42 4.70
CA ASP A 413 -20.11 27.52 4.02
C ASP A 413 -20.70 26.19 3.49
N TYR A 414 -20.04 25.07 3.78
CA TYR A 414 -20.59 23.72 3.67
C TYR A 414 -20.60 23.12 5.09
N GLY A 415 -20.53 21.80 5.17
CA GLY A 415 -20.22 21.11 6.41
C GLY A 415 -20.02 19.63 6.16
N SER A 416 -19.52 18.99 7.19
CA SER A 416 -19.17 17.59 7.20
C SER A 416 -20.24 16.75 7.83
N VAL A 417 -20.35 15.51 7.36
CA VAL A 417 -21.27 14.50 7.87
C VAL A 417 -20.45 13.45 8.59
N GLY A 418 -20.88 13.06 9.79
CA GLY A 418 -20.32 11.92 10.50
C GLY A 418 -21.40 10.88 10.77
N ILE A 419 -21.06 9.62 10.55
CA ILE A 419 -21.98 8.49 10.73
C ILE A 419 -21.22 7.42 11.50
N PHE A 420 -21.79 7.04 12.65
CA PHE A 420 -21.35 5.91 13.44
C PHE A 420 -22.50 4.91 13.54
N ILE A 421 -22.23 3.65 13.24
CA ILE A 421 -23.21 2.58 13.29
C ILE A 421 -22.58 1.41 14.02
N ASP A 422 -23.18 1.00 15.13
CA ASP A 422 -23.05 -0.32 15.72
C ASP A 422 -24.43 -1.00 15.62
N ARG A 423 -24.47 -2.26 15.20
CA ARG A 423 -25.70 -2.98 14.83
C ARG A 423 -26.05 -4.12 15.77
N GLY A 424 -25.21 -4.45 16.74
CA GLY A 424 -25.55 -5.52 17.66
C GLY A 424 -24.38 -5.93 18.52
N GLY A 425 -24.65 -5.98 19.81
CA GLY A 425 -23.67 -6.42 20.77
C GLY A 425 -24.05 -6.03 22.17
N LYS A 426 -23.06 -6.01 23.04
CA LYS A 426 -23.15 -5.37 24.35
C LYS A 426 -21.87 -4.60 24.56
N ASP A 427 -21.93 -3.32 24.25
CA ASP A 427 -20.73 -2.60 23.88
C ASP A 427 -20.22 -1.69 25.00
N GLY A 428 -18.91 -1.49 24.99
CA GLY A 428 -18.17 -0.65 25.92
C GLY A 428 -17.85 0.70 25.32
N TYR A 429 -18.22 1.80 25.99
CA TYR A 429 -17.84 3.14 25.58
C TYR A 429 -17.05 3.84 26.68
N SER A 430 -15.89 4.41 26.32
CA SER A 430 -15.10 5.26 27.21
C SER A 430 -14.69 6.55 26.51
N GLY A 431 -15.08 7.67 27.09
CA GLY A 431 -14.98 8.99 26.45
C GLY A 431 -16.05 9.18 25.37
N GLY A 432 -16.08 10.38 24.79
CA GLY A 432 -17.03 10.71 23.74
C GLY A 432 -18.50 10.66 24.19
N VAL A 433 -19.38 10.63 23.18
CA VAL A 433 -20.83 10.75 23.34
C VAL A 433 -21.57 9.42 23.15
N GLY A 434 -20.92 8.44 22.53
CA GLY A 434 -21.45 7.11 22.25
C GLY A 434 -21.76 6.33 23.52
N ARG A 435 -22.83 5.54 23.48
CA ARG A 435 -23.30 4.71 24.59
C ARG A 435 -24.00 3.48 24.00
N ASP A 436 -23.88 2.37 24.71
CA ASP A 436 -24.53 1.09 24.41
C ASP A 436 -26.06 1.24 24.29
N SER A 437 -26.65 0.56 23.30
CA SER A 437 -28.08 0.41 23.10
C SER A 437 -28.85 1.73 22.97
N THR A 438 -28.28 2.74 22.31
CA THR A 438 -28.92 4.04 22.08
C THR A 438 -28.46 4.71 20.79
N TRP A 439 -29.12 5.80 20.41
CA TRP A 439 -28.64 6.72 19.40
C TRP A 439 -28.22 8.06 20.01
N TRP A 440 -27.37 8.80 19.32
CA TRP A 440 -26.91 10.13 19.72
C TRP A 440 -26.70 11.06 18.51
N SER A 441 -26.67 12.36 18.80
CA SER A 441 -26.36 13.42 17.84
C SER A 441 -25.87 14.64 18.62
N ASP A 442 -24.55 14.73 18.85
CA ASP A 442 -23.93 15.85 19.59
C ASP A 442 -23.31 16.92 18.67
N SER A 443 -23.59 16.82 17.37
CA SER A 443 -23.07 17.77 16.39
C SER A 443 -24.11 18.02 15.30
N LYS A 444 -23.95 19.11 14.56
CA LYS A 444 -25.03 19.61 13.69
C LYS A 444 -25.43 18.62 12.60
N TRP A 445 -24.47 17.88 12.03
CA TRP A 445 -24.69 16.92 10.94
C TRP A 445 -24.02 15.57 11.23
N GLY A 446 -23.96 15.21 12.51
CA GLY A 446 -23.39 13.94 12.96
C GLY A 446 -24.44 13.09 13.65
N VAL A 447 -24.39 11.79 13.43
CA VAL A 447 -25.26 10.81 14.07
C VAL A 447 -24.47 9.56 14.44
N GLY A 448 -24.79 9.00 15.60
CA GLY A 448 -24.35 7.67 15.97
C GLY A 448 -25.52 6.83 16.48
N ILE A 449 -25.44 5.52 16.26
CA ILE A 449 -26.41 4.55 16.72
C ILE A 449 -25.72 3.27 17.14
N ASP A 450 -26.24 2.65 18.18
CA ASP A 450 -25.92 1.35 18.72
C ASP A 450 -27.26 0.65 19.02
N GLN A 451 -27.43 -0.62 18.60
CA GLN A 451 -28.73 -1.32 18.56
C GLN A 451 -28.75 -2.70 19.21
#